data_AF-A0A352WLJ4-F1
#
_entry.id   AF-A0A352WLJ4-F1
#
_cell.length_a   1.000
_cell.length_b   1.000
_cell.length_c   1.000
_cell.angle_alpha   90.00
_cell.angle_beta   90.00
_cell.angle_gamma   90.00
#
_symmetry.space_group_name_H-M   'P 1'
#
loop_
_entity.id
_entity.type
_entity.pdbx_description
1 polymer ?
#
loop_
_entity_poly.entity_id
_entity_poly.type
_entity_poly.pdbx_seq_one_letter_code
_entity_poly.pdbx_strand_id
1 'polypeptide(L)'
;MSQESTTSNLGEILSKINDTNEMEKYWENPKITDSFSSFVPYYRSLLTAKLLTDTDIINKSGIEKSYYYQLMKESRKPSRDKVLCLCIAAGLNMRETTRALELNG
;
A
#
# COMPACT_ATOMS: atom_id res chain seq x y z
N MET A 1 -23.84 -28.34 17.67
CA MET A 1 -24.01 -28.69 16.25
C MET A 1 -23.49 -27.54 15.40
N SER A 2 -22.70 -27.90 14.40
CA SER A 2 -21.90 -27.03 13.51
C SER A 2 -22.76 -26.06 12.71
N GLN A 3 -22.31 -24.82 12.58
CA GLN A 3 -22.87 -23.87 11.62
C GLN A 3 -22.29 -24.18 10.23
N GLU A 4 -23.14 -24.59 9.29
CA GLU A 4 -22.80 -24.72 7.87
C GLU A 4 -22.68 -23.34 7.25
N SER A 5 -21.45 -22.83 7.14
CA SER A 5 -21.14 -21.50 6.62
C SER A 5 -20.17 -21.59 5.43
N THR A 6 -20.52 -22.27 4.33
CA THR A 6 -19.43 -22.63 3.37
C THR A 6 -19.65 -22.46 1.87
N THR A 7 -20.83 -22.17 1.30
CA THR A 7 -20.86 -21.97 -0.18
C THR A 7 -21.97 -21.09 -0.70
N SER A 8 -23.17 -21.20 -0.10
CA SER A 8 -24.35 -20.44 -0.58
C SER A 8 -24.20 -18.93 -0.39
N ASN A 9 -23.58 -18.51 0.72
CA ASN A 9 -23.35 -17.08 0.99
C ASN A 9 -22.29 -16.48 0.05
N LEU A 10 -21.25 -17.26 -0.30
CA LEU A 10 -20.24 -16.83 -1.27
C LEU A 10 -20.83 -16.67 -2.67
N GLY A 11 -21.72 -17.59 -3.08
CA GLY A 11 -22.42 -17.53 -4.36
C GLY A 11 -23.34 -16.31 -4.48
N GLU A 12 -24.05 -15.95 -3.40
CA GLU A 12 -24.86 -14.73 -3.37
C GLU A 12 -24.02 -13.46 -3.51
N ILE A 13 -22.91 -13.37 -2.77
CA ILE A 13 -21.99 -12.22 -2.82
C ILE A 13 -21.37 -12.10 -4.22
N LEU A 14 -20.93 -13.20 -4.82
CA LEU A 14 -20.37 -13.20 -6.17
C LEU A 14 -21.42 -12.84 -7.23
N SER A 15 -22.68 -13.26 -7.06
CA SER A 15 -23.77 -12.92 -8.00
C SER A 15 -24.10 -11.42 -8.01
N LYS A 16 -23.85 -10.71 -6.89
CA LYS A 16 -24.02 -9.26 -6.80
C LYS A 16 -22.91 -8.49 -7.52
N ILE A 17 -21.79 -9.13 -7.87
CA ILE A 17 -20.63 -8.53 -8.56
C ILE A 17 -20.75 -8.66 -10.09
N ASN A 18 -21.95 -8.95 -10.62
CA ASN A 18 -22.19 -9.00 -12.08
C ASN A 18 -22.40 -7.63 -12.72
N ASP A 19 -22.38 -6.54 -11.96
CA ASP A 19 -22.50 -5.18 -12.48
C ASP A 19 -21.13 -4.49 -12.42
N THR A 20 -20.50 -4.34 -13.59
CA THR A 20 -19.18 -3.69 -13.74
C THR A 20 -19.16 -2.27 -13.15
N ASN A 21 -20.31 -1.60 -13.06
CA ASN A 21 -20.42 -0.26 -12.49
C ASN A 21 -20.33 -0.25 -10.95
N GLU A 22 -20.80 -1.28 -10.24
CA GLU A 22 -20.60 -1.36 -8.79
C GLU A 22 -19.14 -1.71 -8.47
N MET A 23 -18.50 -2.57 -9.27
CA MET A 23 -17.09 -2.88 -9.15
C MET A 23 -16.20 -1.63 -9.35
N GLU A 24 -16.49 -0.82 -10.36
CA GLU A 24 -15.83 0.48 -10.56
C GLU A 24 -16.08 1.42 -9.38
N LYS A 25 -17.29 1.47 -8.82
CA LYS A 25 -17.60 2.28 -7.64
C LYS A 25 -16.84 1.87 -6.38
N TYR A 26 -16.49 0.59 -6.23
CA TYR A 26 -15.60 0.10 -5.17
C TYR A 26 -14.11 0.37 -5.47
N TRP A 27 -13.72 0.31 -6.74
CA TRP A 27 -12.35 0.62 -7.21
C TRP A 27 -12.01 2.13 -7.13
N GLU A 28 -13.00 2.96 -7.44
CA GLU A 28 -12.98 4.42 -7.36
C GLU A 28 -13.20 4.94 -5.94
N ASN A 29 -13.49 4.07 -4.97
CA ASN A 29 -13.65 4.51 -3.59
C ASN A 29 -12.28 4.68 -2.92
N PRO A 30 -11.76 5.91 -2.71
CA PRO A 30 -10.55 6.13 -1.91
C PRO A 30 -10.74 5.72 -0.43
N LYS A 31 -11.95 5.31 -0.05
CA LYS A 31 -12.29 4.79 1.29
C LYS A 31 -12.10 3.29 1.45
N ILE A 32 -11.31 2.61 0.62
CA ILE A 32 -10.49 1.53 1.20
C ILE A 32 -9.45 2.28 2.05
N THR A 33 -9.94 2.68 3.22
CA THR A 33 -9.20 3.38 4.25
C THR A 33 -8.16 2.42 4.71
N ASP A 34 -6.99 2.54 4.09
CA ASP A 34 -5.82 1.82 4.51
C ASP A 34 -5.58 2.24 5.96
N SER A 35 -5.72 1.29 6.89
CA SER A 35 -5.72 1.48 8.35
C SER A 35 -4.37 1.96 8.90
N PHE A 36 -3.50 2.49 8.05
CA PHE A 36 -2.18 2.96 8.40
C PHE A 36 -2.23 4.40 8.88
N SER A 37 -1.68 4.61 10.07
CA SER A 37 -1.50 5.92 10.70
C SER A 37 -0.15 6.57 10.40
N SER A 38 0.79 5.84 9.79
CA SER A 38 2.13 6.33 9.47
C SER A 38 2.63 5.80 8.12
N PHE A 39 3.60 6.53 7.54
CA PHE A 39 4.20 6.22 6.25
C PHE A 39 4.88 4.84 6.18
N VAL A 40 5.64 4.44 7.21
CA VAL A 40 6.44 3.20 7.18
C VAL A 40 5.59 1.93 7.02
N PRO A 41 4.54 1.67 7.83
CA PRO A 41 3.73 0.47 7.69
C PRO A 41 2.95 0.47 6.36
N TYR A 42 2.50 1.63 5.89
CA TYR A 42 1.92 1.78 4.55
C TYR A 42 2.92 1.43 3.44
N TYR A 43 4.12 1.98 3.51
CA TYR A 43 5.14 1.74 2.49
C TYR A 43 5.58 0.26 2.47
N ARG A 44 5.73 -0.37 3.64
CA ARG A 44 6.07 -1.80 3.74
C ARG A 44 4.99 -2.73 3.19
N SER A 45 3.71 -2.38 3.35
CA SER A 45 2.61 -3.17 2.78
C SER A 45 2.69 -3.16 1.25
N LEU A 46 2.98 -2.01 0.64
CA LEU A 46 3.17 -1.86 -0.81
C LEU A 46 4.39 -2.64 -1.32
N LEU A 47 5.52 -2.61 -0.58
CA LEU A 47 6.68 -3.41 -0.95
C LEU A 47 6.36 -4.91 -0.96
N THR A 48 5.63 -5.37 0.05
CA THR A 48 5.21 -6.77 0.18
C THR A 48 4.28 -7.17 -0.97
N ALA A 49 3.30 -6.33 -1.29
CA ALA A 49 2.36 -6.56 -2.39
C ALA A 49 3.05 -6.62 -3.76
N LYS A 50 4.11 -5.83 -3.95
CA LYS A 50 4.90 -5.79 -5.20
C LYS A 50 6.08 -6.77 -5.20
N LEU A 51 6.24 -7.59 -4.16
CA LEU A 51 7.35 -8.55 -4.00
C LEU A 51 8.74 -7.90 -4.14
N LEU A 52 8.88 -6.65 -3.67
CA LEU A 52 10.12 -5.89 -3.76
C LEU A 52 10.98 -6.10 -2.52
N THR A 53 12.27 -6.33 -2.71
CA THR A 53 13.22 -6.45 -1.60
C THR A 53 13.77 -5.10 -1.18
N ASP A 54 14.14 -4.97 0.09
CA ASP A 54 14.83 -3.77 0.60
C ASP A 54 16.08 -3.42 -0.24
N THR A 55 16.83 -4.42 -0.67
CA THR A 55 18.02 -4.24 -1.51
C THR A 55 17.66 -3.62 -2.86
N ASP A 56 16.58 -4.06 -3.50
CA ASP A 56 16.12 -3.50 -4.78
C ASP A 56 15.75 -2.02 -4.62
N ILE A 57 15.04 -1.68 -3.54
CA ILE A 57 14.63 -0.31 -3.25
C ILE A 57 15.83 0.59 -2.98
N ILE A 58 16.79 0.13 -2.18
CA ILE A 58 18.00 0.90 -1.87
C ILE A 58 18.77 1.20 -3.17
N ASN A 59 18.96 0.19 -4.03
CA ASN A 59 19.67 0.34 -5.29
C ASN A 59 18.93 1.27 -6.27
N LYS A 60 17.60 1.15 -6.38
CA LYS A 60 16.78 1.96 -7.30
C LYS A 60 16.55 3.39 -6.82
N SER A 61 16.46 3.61 -5.50
CA SER A 61 16.15 4.93 -4.91
C SER A 61 17.36 5.86 -4.79
N GLY A 62 18.58 5.31 -4.88
CA GLY A 62 19.81 6.08 -4.63
C GLY A 62 19.92 6.60 -3.19
N ILE A 63 19.14 6.04 -2.27
CA ILE A 63 19.19 6.38 -0.85
C ILE A 63 20.27 5.55 -0.16
N GLU A 64 21.03 6.20 0.72
CA GLU A 64 22.04 5.50 1.49
C GLU A 64 21.41 4.38 2.34
N LYS A 65 22.00 3.19 2.32
CA LYS A 65 21.52 2.01 3.06
C LYS A 65 21.27 2.30 4.54
N SER A 66 22.17 3.03 5.19
CA SER A 66 22.04 3.41 6.60
C SER A 66 20.79 4.28 6.84
N TYR A 67 20.55 5.25 5.96
CA TYR A 67 19.39 6.13 5.99
C TYR A 67 18.08 5.37 5.77
N TYR A 68 18.05 4.43 4.81
CA TYR A 68 16.87 3.59 4.55
C TYR A 68 16.45 2.84 5.83
N TYR A 69 17.38 2.18 6.52
CA TYR A 69 17.04 1.46 7.75
C TYR A 69 16.66 2.38 8.91
N GLN A 70 17.23 3.57 9.03
CA GLN A 70 16.79 4.56 10.03
C GLN A 70 15.33 4.98 9.77
N LEU A 71 14.99 5.26 8.52
CA LEU A 71 13.66 5.62 8.11
C LEU A 71 12.66 4.48 8.34
N MET A 72 13.03 3.25 8.00
CA MET A 72 12.18 2.07 8.21
C MET A 72 11.99 1.68 9.68
N LYS A 73 12.77 2.27 10.59
CA LYS A 73 12.60 2.14 12.05
C LYS A 73 11.80 3.31 12.65
N GLU A 74 11.26 4.19 11.80
CA GLU A 74 10.59 5.43 12.22
C GLU A 74 11.48 6.35 13.08
N SER A 75 12.80 6.14 13.10
CA SER A 75 13.72 6.92 13.94
C SER A 75 14.01 8.31 13.34
N ARG A 76 13.64 8.52 12.08
CA ARG A 76 13.84 9.77 11.34
C ARG A 76 12.71 9.98 10.35
N LYS A 77 12.10 11.17 10.36
CA LYS A 77 11.13 11.56 9.33
C LYS A 77 11.87 11.88 8.00
N PRO A 78 11.51 11.23 6.89
CA PRO A 78 12.06 11.58 5.58
C PRO A 78 11.58 12.95 5.11
N SER A 79 12.44 13.63 4.36
CA SER A 79 11.99 14.79 3.57
C SER A 79 11.07 14.33 2.44
N ARG A 80 10.20 15.23 1.98
CA ARG A 80 9.27 14.99 0.87
C ARG A 80 9.97 14.38 -0.36
N ASP A 81 11.14 14.90 -0.73
CA ASP A 81 11.88 14.42 -1.90
C ASP A 81 12.39 12.98 -1.69
N LYS A 82 12.78 12.61 -0.47
CA LYS A 82 13.20 11.23 -0.15
C LYS A 82 12.03 10.25 -0.20
N VAL A 83 10.84 10.67 0.25
CA VAL A 83 9.61 9.87 0.08
C VAL A 83 9.31 9.66 -1.40
N LEU A 84 9.40 10.72 -2.22
CA LEU A 84 9.23 10.60 -3.66
C LEU A 84 10.24 9.64 -4.31
N CYS A 85 11.53 9.72 -3.96
CA CYS A 85 12.54 8.78 -4.45
C CYS A 85 12.20 7.33 -4.11
N LEU A 86 11.73 7.06 -2.89
CA LEU A 86 11.28 5.73 -2.47
C LEU A 86 10.07 5.26 -3.27
N CYS A 87 9.06 6.12 -3.41
CA CYS A 87 7.84 5.81 -4.17
C CYS A 87 8.15 5.49 -5.63
N ILE A 88 9.03 6.28 -6.27
CA ILE A 88 9.46 6.04 -7.64
C ILE A 88 10.25 4.73 -7.75
N ALA A 89 11.17 4.48 -6.83
CA ALA A 89 11.97 3.25 -6.81
C ALA A 89 11.11 1.98 -6.63
N ALA A 90 10.03 2.09 -5.86
CA ALA A 90 9.07 1.02 -5.66
C ALA A 90 7.97 0.95 -6.73
N GLY A 91 8.01 1.83 -7.75
CA GLY A 91 7.04 1.83 -8.86
C GLY A 91 5.62 2.10 -8.38
N LEU A 92 5.46 3.06 -7.47
CA LEU A 92 4.16 3.47 -6.97
C LEU A 92 3.43 4.33 -8.01
N ASN A 93 2.11 4.16 -8.09
CA ASN A 93 1.26 5.03 -8.88
C ASN A 93 0.99 6.37 -8.16
N MET A 94 0.33 7.30 -8.85
CA MET A 94 0.05 8.63 -8.30
C MET A 94 -0.77 8.57 -7.01
N ARG A 95 -1.79 7.71 -6.93
CA ARG A 95 -2.63 7.57 -5.74
C ARG A 95 -1.81 7.06 -4.55
N GLU A 96 -1.00 6.03 -4.78
CA GLU A 96 -0.11 5.46 -3.76
C GLU A 96 0.91 6.48 -3.26
N THR A 97 1.50 7.25 -4.19
CA THR A 97 2.50 8.28 -3.87
C THR A 97 1.89 9.44 -3.09
N THR A 98 0.73 9.95 -3.51
CA THR A 98 0.01 11.00 -2.78
C THR A 98 -0.32 10.53 -1.36
N ARG A 99 -0.78 9.29 -1.21
CA ARG A 99 -1.08 8.73 0.11
C ARG A 99 0.15 8.60 0.99
N ALA A 100 1.28 8.13 0.42
CA ALA A 100 2.55 8.07 1.13
C ALA A 100 2.99 9.45 1.64
N LEU A 101 2.77 10.50 0.85
CA LEU A 101 3.10 11.88 1.23
C LEU A 101 2.19 12.41 2.34
N GLU A 102 0.89 12.12 2.28
CA GLU A 102 -0.07 12.47 3.35
C GLU A 102 0.31 11.83 4.69
N LEU A 103 0.70 10.55 4.67
CA LEU A 103 1.06 9.79 5.87
C LEU A 103 2.45 10.16 6.44
N ASN A 104 3.26 10.89 5.68
CA ASN A 104 4.55 11.41 6.14
C ASN A 104 4.44 12.81 6.77
N GLY A 105 3.35 13.54 6.47
CA GLY A 105 3.06 14.90 6.93
C GLY A 105 2.79 14.98 8.42
#